data_AF-A0A7W9KLY1-F1
#
_entry.id   AF-A0A7W9KLY1-F1
#
_cell.length_a   1.000
_cell.length_b   1.000
_cell.length_c   1.000
_cell.angle_alpha   90.00
_cell.angle_beta   90.00
_cell.angle_gamma   90.00
#
_symmetry.space_group_name_H-M   'P 1'
#
loop_
_entity.id
_entity.type
_entity.pdbx_description
1 polymer ?
#
loop_
_entity_poly.entity_id
_entity_poly.type
_entity_poly.pdbx_seq_one_letter_code
_entity_poly.pdbx_strand_id
1 'polypeptide(L)' 'MTKELRTSCLRVAIALLLIAASIVVYVTQPANTEQLVLQGIVFVCAFGMLAQGVTGVIAARRR' A
#
# COMPACT_ATOMS: atom_id res chain seq x y z
N MET A 1 14.71 14.41 11.17
CA MET A 1 13.73 13.36 10.76
C MET A 1 13.92 12.16 11.69
N THR A 2 12.99 11.86 12.58
CA THR A 2 13.12 10.72 13.51
C THR A 2 13.01 9.39 12.75
N LYS A 3 13.64 8.32 13.25
CA LYS A 3 13.61 6.99 12.61
C LYS A 3 12.17 6.50 12.34
N GLU A 4 11.23 6.87 13.21
CA GLU A 4 9.80 6.55 13.09
C GLU A 4 9.15 7.20 11.87
N LEU A 5 9.42 8.48 11.62
CA LEU A 5 8.88 9.20 10.47
C LEU A 5 9.38 8.59 9.15
N ARG A 6 10.65 8.18 9.11
CA ARG A 6 11.26 7.55 7.95
C ARG A 6 10.65 6.17 7.65
N THR A 7 10.42 5.35 8.68
CA THR A 7 9.74 4.06 8.53
C THR A 7 8.29 4.22 8.06
N SER A 8 7.56 5.20 8.60
CA SER A 8 6.18 5.48 8.19
C SER A 8 6.11 5.96 6.73
N CYS A 9 7.00 6.87 6.31
CA CYS A 9 7.12 7.27 4.90
C CYS A 9 7.47 6.09 4.00
N LEU A 10 8.39 5.21 4.42
CA LEU A 10 8.75 4.02 3.64
C LEU A 10 7.53 3.10 3.45
N ARG A 11 6.72 2.89 4.50
CA ARG A 11 5.49 2.10 4.42
C ARG A 11 4.48 2.70 3.45
N VAL A 12 4.30 4.03 3.48
CA VAL A 12 3.44 4.74 2.53
C VAL A 12 3.94 4.56 1.10
N ALA A 13 5.24 4.74 0.86
CA ALA A 13 5.83 4.60 -0.47
C ALA A 13 5.67 3.18 -1.02
N ILE A 14 5.93 2.15 -0.21
CA ILE A 14 5.77 0.74 -0.59
C ILE A 14 4.30 0.42 -0.89
N ALA A 15 3.38 0.89 -0.04
CA ALA A 15 1.96 0.68 -0.24
C ALA A 15 1.44 1.27 -1.56
N LEU A 16 1.88 2.49 -1.90
CA LEU A 16 1.55 3.13 -3.17
C LEU A 16 2.10 2.33 -4.37
N LEU A 17 3.32 1.83 -4.26
CA LEU A 17 3.94 0.97 -5.27
C LEU A 17 3.14 -0.32 -5.51
N LEU A 18 2.72 -0.99 -4.44
CA LEU A 18 1.91 -2.21 -4.52
C LEU A 18 0.54 -1.95 -5.15
N ILE A 19 -0.10 -0.85 -4.79
CA ILE A 19 -1.38 -0.44 -5.38
C ILE A 19 -1.22 -0.19 -6.89
N ALA A 20 -0.21 0.58 -7.28
CA ALA A 20 0.06 0.87 -8.69
C ALA A 20 0.37 -0.41 -9.49
N ALA A 21 1.24 -1.28 -8.96
CA ALA A 21 1.56 -2.57 -9.58
C ALA A 21 0.32 -3.46 -9.72
N SER A 22 -0.52 -3.53 -8.68
CA SER A 22 -1.77 -4.28 -8.72
C SER A 22 -2.71 -3.78 -9.82
N ILE A 23 -2.82 -2.47 -10.02
CA ILE A 23 -3.64 -1.90 -11.09
C ILE A 23 -3.06 -2.24 -12.47
N VAL A 24 -1.74 -2.12 -12.66
CA VAL A 24 -1.08 -2.46 -13.93
C VAL A 24 -1.33 -3.93 -14.29
N VAL A 25 -1.15 -4.85 -13.35
CA VAL A 25 -1.40 -6.27 -13.59
C VAL A 25 -2.87 -6.52 -13.94
N TYR A 26 -3.81 -5.83 -13.28
CA TYR A 26 -5.24 -5.98 -13.54
C TYR A 26 -5.63 -5.56 -14.95
N VAL A 27 -5.02 -4.48 -15.45
CA VAL A 27 -5.31 -3.95 -16.80
C VAL A 27 -4.61 -4.75 -17.89
N THR A 28 -3.43 -5.31 -17.61
CA THR A 28 -2.57 -5.93 -18.64
C THR A 28 -2.77 -7.43 -18.84
N GLN A 29 -3.35 -8.15 -17.87
CA GLN A 29 -3.49 -9.59 -17.96
C GLN A 29 -4.97 -10.03 -18.03
N PRO A 30 -5.33 -10.93 -18.95
CA PRO A 30 -6.63 -11.60 -18.90
C PRO A 30 -6.65 -12.47 -17.64
N ALA A 31 -7.39 -12.02 -16.63
CA ALA A 31 -7.37 -12.61 -15.31
C ALA A 31 -8.42 -13.72 -15.16
N ASN A 32 -8.00 -14.87 -14.63
CA ASN A 32 -8.92 -15.89 -14.13
C ASN A 32 -9.52 -15.45 -12.78
N THR A 33 -10.68 -15.98 -12.40
CA THR A 33 -11.38 -15.60 -11.15
C THR A 33 -10.49 -15.70 -9.91
N GLU A 34 -9.64 -16.72 -9.81
CA GLU A 34 -8.69 -16.89 -8.70
C GLU A 34 -7.65 -15.76 -8.65
N GLN A 35 -7.16 -15.31 -9.80
CA GLN A 35 -6.20 -14.22 -9.90
C GLN A 35 -6.83 -12.89 -9.45
N LEU A 36 -8.10 -12.65 -9.81
CA LEU A 36 -8.85 -11.47 -9.36
C LEU A 36 -9.02 -11.44 -7.84
N VAL A 37 -9.33 -12.58 -7.22
CA VAL A 37 -9.48 -12.69 -5.76
C VAL A 37 -8.17 -12.41 -5.05
N LEU A 38 -7.07 -13.04 -5.49
CA LEU A 38 -5.74 -12.81 -4.92
C LEU A 38 -5.31 -11.34 -5.07
N GLN A 39 -5.56 -10.75 -6.23
CA GLN A 39 -5.24 -9.37 -6.52
C GLN A 39 -6.06 -8.40 -5.66
N GLY A 40 -7.34 -8.71 -5.43
CA GLY A 40 -8.19 -7.97 -4.48
C GLY A 40 -7.66 -8.02 -3.05
N ILE A 41 -7.20 -9.19 -2.58
CA ILE A 41 -6.59 -9.33 -1.24
C ILE A 41 -5.30 -8.48 -1.15
N VAL A 42 -4.42 -8.57 -2.15
CA VAL A 42 -3.19 -7.76 -2.20
C VAL A 42 -3.51 -6.27 -2.15
N PHE A 43 -4.52 -5.82 -2.89
CA PHE A 43 -4.97 -4.43 -2.87
C PHE A 43 -5.44 -3.99 -1.49
N VAL A 44 -6.27 -4.80 -0.81
CA VAL A 44 -6.76 -4.50 0.55
C VAL A 44 -5.61 -4.44 1.55
N CYS A 45 -4.65 -5.37 1.49
CA CYS A 45 -3.46 -5.35 2.34
C CYS A 45 -2.59 -4.11 2.11
N ALA A 46 -2.36 -3.75 0.84
CA ALA A 46 -1.62 -2.55 0.49
C ALA A 46 -2.32 -1.27 0.98
N PHE A 47 -3.65 -1.21 0.86
CA PHE A 47 -4.43 -0.11 1.40
C PHE A 47 -4.35 -0.01 2.94
N GLY A 48 -4.39 -1.15 3.64
CA GLY A 48 -4.17 -1.20 5.09
C GLY A 48 -2.79 -0.69 5.51
N MET A 49 -1.73 -1.09 4.79
CA MET A 49 -0.38 -0.55 5.00
C MET A 49 -0.30 0.96 4.74
N LEU A 50 -0.99 1.46 3.71
CA LEU A 50 -1.06 2.88 3.42
C LEU A 50 -1.70 3.65 4.59
N ALA A 51 -2.85 3.17 5.08
CA ALA A 51 -3.56 3.79 6.20
C ALA A 51 -2.69 3.81 7.48
N GLN A 52 -2.01 2.71 7.80
CA GLN A 52 -1.09 2.67 8.94
C GLN A 52 0.10 3.62 8.78
N GLY A 53 0.70 3.68 7.58
CA GLY A 53 1.80 4.59 7.27
C GLY A 53 1.37 6.06 7.40
N VAL A 54 0.23 6.43 6.83
CA VAL A 54 -0.33 7.80 6.91
C VAL A 54 -0.63 8.18 8.35
N THR A 55 -1.30 7.29 9.10
CA THR A 55 -1.61 7.53 10.52
C THR A 55 -0.33 7.75 11.33
N GLY A 56 0.72 6.97 11.08
CA GLY A 56 2.03 7.12 11.72
C GLY A 56 2.72 8.44 11.38
N VAL A 57 2.62 8.91 10.13
CA VAL A 57 3.16 10.23 9.73
C VAL A 57 2.39 11.36 10.40
N ILE A 58 1.06 11.30 10.43
CA ILE A 58 0.22 12.32 11.08
C ILE A 58 0.51 12.38 12.58
N ALA A 59 0.57 11.23 13.25
CA ALA A 59 0.87 11.15 14.68
C ALA A 59 2.26 11.73 15.01
N ALA A 60 3.26 11.45 14.19
CA ALA A 60 4.62 11.96 14.36
C ALA A 60 4.77 13.45 14.01
N ARG A 61 3.90 14.03 13.18
CA ARG A 61 3.83 15.49 12.94
C ARG A 61 3.10 16.25 14.04
N ARG A 62 2.24 15.59 14.82
CA ARG A 62 1.42 16.22 15.87
C ARG A 62 2.14 16.30 17.22
N ARG A 63 3.25 15.59 17.39
CA ARG A 63 4.18 15.71 18.53
C ARG A 63 5.31 16.65 18.16
#